data_AF-A0A920NRA3-F1
#
_entry.id   AF-A0A920NRA3-F1
#
_cell.length_a   1.000
_cell.length_b   1.000
_cell.length_c   1.000
_cell.angle_alpha   90.00
_cell.angle_beta   90.00
_cell.angle_gamma   90.00
#
_symmetry.space_group_name_H-M   'P 1'
#
loop_
_entity.id
_entity.type
_entity.pdbx_description
1 polymer ?
#
loop_
_entity_poly.entity_id
_entity_poly.type
_entity_poly.pdbx_seq_one_letter_code
_entity_poly.pdbx_strand_id
1 'polypeptide(L)' 'MVISRGKFLSGDLDFVSDEVAQIKDACGAAKLKVILETGELVTLDNVRRASDLVMHAGADFIKTSTGKSIHLQPL' A
#
# COMPACT_ATOMS: atom_id res chain seq x y z
N MET A 1 -4.70 -4.52 5.34
CA MET A 1 -3.22 -4.68 5.44
C MET A 1 -2.51 -3.33 5.27
N VAL A 2 -1.24 -3.22 5.65
CA VAL A 2 -0.32 -2.15 5.22
C VAL A 2 0.57 -2.74 4.13
N ILE A 3 0.84 -2.01 3.04
CA ILE A 3 1.72 -2.52 1.98
C ILE A 3 3.15 -2.73 2.48
N SER A 4 3.88 -3.64 1.85
CA SER A 4 5.34 -3.76 1.99
C SER A 4 6.06 -2.55 1.37
N ARG A 5 6.02 -1.40 2.05
CA ARG A 5 6.57 -0.10 1.59
C ARG A 5 8.02 -0.19 1.13
N GLY A 6 8.86 -0.90 1.89
CA GLY A 6 10.27 -1.10 1.54
C GLY A 6 10.44 -1.82 0.20
N LYS A 7 9.59 -2.82 -0.09
CA LYS A 7 9.57 -3.55 -1.37
C LYS A 7 9.10 -2.67 -2.52
N PHE A 8 8.05 -1.89 -2.28
CA PHE A 8 7.58 -0.91 -3.25
C PHE A 8 8.68 0.11 -3.62
N LEU A 9 9.35 0.68 -2.61
CA LEU A 9 10.42 1.67 -2.81
C LEU A 9 11.70 1.07 -3.40
N SER A 10 11.95 -0.23 -3.20
CA SER A 10 13.05 -0.95 -3.88
C SER A 10 12.71 -1.39 -5.31
N GLY A 11 11.48 -1.13 -5.79
CA GLY A 11 11.02 -1.52 -7.13
C GLY A 11 10.55 -2.97 -7.26
N ASP A 12 10.45 -3.71 -6.16
CA ASP A 12 9.98 -5.10 -6.11
C ASP A 12 8.44 -5.11 -6.09
N LEU A 13 7.86 -4.71 -7.23
CA LEU A 13 6.40 -4.50 -7.35
C LEU A 13 5.62 -5.80 -7.46
N ASP A 14 6.22 -6.84 -8.03
CA ASP A 14 5.60 -8.17 -8.15
C ASP A 14 5.36 -8.75 -6.76
N PHE A 15 6.33 -8.63 -5.84
CA PHE A 15 6.14 -9.04 -4.45
C PHE A 15 4.96 -8.32 -3.79
N VAL A 16 4.85 -7.00 -3.97
CA VAL A 16 3.76 -6.20 -3.37
C VAL A 16 2.40 -6.60 -3.96
N SER A 17 2.34 -6.82 -5.27
CA SER A 17 1.12 -7.27 -5.95
C SER A 17 0.69 -8.66 -5.45
N ASP A 18 1.63 -9.61 -5.41
CA ASP A 18 1.37 -10.98 -4.99
C ASP A 18 0.94 -11.05 -3.52
N GLU A 19 1.56 -10.25 -2.65
CA GLU A 19 1.18 -10.14 -1.24
C GLU A 19 -0.26 -9.65 -1.08
N VAL A 20 -0.65 -8.61 -1.82
CA VAL A 20 -2.03 -8.08 -1.79
C VAL A 20 -3.02 -9.10 -2.32
N ALA A 21 -2.71 -9.78 -3.43
CA ALA A 21 -3.57 -10.79 -4.03
C ALA A 21 -3.77 -12.00 -3.11
N GLN A 22 -2.70 -12.50 -2.47
CA GLN A 22 -2.78 -13.59 -1.50
C GLN A 22 -3.62 -13.20 -0.28
N ILE A 23 -3.45 -11.97 0.24
CA ILE A 23 -4.27 -11.49 1.36
C ILE A 23 -5.73 -11.30 0.92
N LYS A 24 -5.98 -10.87 -0.31
CA LYS A 24 -7.33 -10.74 -0.86
C LYS A 24 -8.03 -12.10 -0.94
N ASP A 25 -7.34 -13.14 -1.40
CA ASP A 25 -7.85 -14.50 -1.43
C ASP A 25 -8.18 -15.01 -0.02
N ALA A 26 -7.26 -14.81 0.93
CA ALA A 26 -7.46 -15.17 2.33
C ALA A 26 -8.62 -14.41 3.01
N CYS A 27 -9.01 -13.24 2.51
CA CYS A 27 -10.16 -12.48 3.02
C CYS A 27 -11.51 -13.13 2.67
N GLY A 28 -11.58 -13.96 1.64
CA GLY A 28 -12.83 -14.52 1.12
C GLY A 28 -13.87 -13.43 0.81
N ALA A 29 -15.01 -13.48 1.51
CA ALA A 29 -16.08 -12.49 1.33
C ALA A 29 -15.81 -11.12 1.97
N ALA A 30 -14.82 -11.02 2.87
CA ALA A 30 -14.50 -9.75 3.52
C ALA A 30 -13.86 -8.75 2.55
N LYS A 31 -14.12 -7.46 2.80
CA LYS A 31 -13.55 -6.36 2.01
C LYS A 31 -12.14 -6.04 2.46
N LEU A 32 -11.19 -6.03 1.53
CA LEU A 32 -9.79 -5.74 1.80
C LEU A 32 -9.52 -4.24 1.66
N LYS A 33 -9.12 -3.63 2.78
CA LYS A 33 -8.54 -2.28 2.80
C LYS A 33 -7.02 -2.36 2.83
N VAL A 34 -6.37 -1.71 1.87
CA VAL A 34 -4.91 -1.62 1.77
C VAL A 34 -4.45 -0.21 2.16
N ILE A 35 -3.56 -0.14 3.16
CA ILE A 35 -2.96 1.11 3.64
C ILE A 35 -1.63 1.33 2.94
N LEU A 36 -1.49 2.45 2.22
CA LEU A 36 -0.27 2.76 1.47
C LEU A 36 0.85 3.39 2.33
N GLU A 37 0.46 4.02 3.44
CA GLU A 37 1.29 4.94 4.21
C GLU A 37 1.90 6.04 3.33
N THR A 38 1.02 6.83 2.70
CA THR A 38 1.38 7.81 1.67
C THR A 38 2.44 8.82 2.11
N GLY A 39 2.56 9.10 3.42
CA GLY A 39 3.60 9.98 3.97
C GLY A 39 5.02 9.42 3.87
N GLU A 40 5.18 8.11 3.64
CA GLU A 40 6.48 7.44 3.46
C GLU A 40 6.76 7.09 2.00
N LEU A 41 5.84 7.39 1.07
CA LEU A 41 6.01 7.08 -0.36
C LEU A 41 6.78 8.16 -1.14
N VAL A 42 7.27 9.20 -0.46
CA VAL A 42 8.17 10.25 -0.97
C VAL A 42 7.54 11.20 -2.00
N THR A 43 6.82 10.70 -3.00
CA THR A 43 6.23 11.49 -4.09
C THR A 43 4.77 11.12 -4.36
N LEU A 44 4.00 12.06 -4.92
CA LEU A 44 2.62 11.78 -5.34
C LEU A 44 2.55 10.76 -6.50
N ASP A 45 3.58 10.69 -7.34
CA ASP A 45 3.69 9.67 -8.39
C ASP A 45 3.80 8.27 -7.80
N ASN A 46 4.56 8.12 -6.72
CA ASN A 46 4.63 6.86 -5.97
C ASN A 46 3.29 6.54 -5.30
N VAL A 47 2.59 7.53 -4.75
CA VAL A 47 1.23 7.34 -4.20
C VAL A 47 0.28 6.84 -5.28
N ARG A 48 0.29 7.47 -6.47
CA ARG A 48 -0.51 7.05 -7.62
C ARG A 48 -0.14 5.62 -8.05
N ARG A 49 1.15 5.32 -8.25
CA ARG A 49 1.62 4.02 -8.71
C ARG A 49 1.30 2.90 -7.71
N ALA A 50 1.45 3.14 -6.41
CA ALA A 50 1.04 2.21 -5.37
C ALA A 50 -0.49 2.02 -5.36
N SER A 51 -1.26 3.09 -5.59
CA SER A 51 -2.73 3.01 -5.70
C SER A 51 -3.16 2.13 -6.88
N ASP A 52 -2.60 2.38 -8.06
CA ASP A 52 -2.86 1.58 -9.26
C ASP A 52 -2.49 0.10 -8.99
N LEU A 53 -1.30 -0.16 -8.44
CA LEU A 53 -0.83 -1.53 -8.16
C LEU A 53 -1.80 -2.31 -7.26
N VAL A 54 -2.20 -1.75 -6.12
CA VAL A 54 -3.05 -2.47 -5.16
C VAL A 54 -4.49 -2.64 -5.65
N MET A 55 -5.00 -1.73 -6.49
CA MET A 55 -6.30 -1.88 -7.15
C MET A 55 -6.29 -3.07 -8.11
N HIS A 56 -5.25 -3.20 -8.94
CA HIS A 56 -5.12 -4.34 -9.86
C HIS A 56 -4.93 -5.67 -9.11
N ALA A 57 -4.29 -5.63 -7.93
CA ALA A 57 -4.13 -6.80 -7.06
C ALA A 57 -5.39 -7.15 -6.24
N GLY A 58 -6.49 -6.39 -6.37
CA GLY A 58 -7.81 -6.75 -5.81
C GLY A 58 -8.21 -6.04 -4.50
N ALA A 59 -7.54 -4.93 -4.14
CA ALA A 59 -7.98 -4.10 -3.02
C ALA A 59 -9.40 -3.53 -3.26
N ASP A 60 -10.28 -3.64 -2.27
CA ASP A 60 -11.62 -3.01 -2.32
C ASP A 60 -11.57 -1.54 -1.90
N PHE A 61 -10.63 -1.19 -1.03
CA PHE A 61 -10.43 0.17 -0.55
C PHE A 61 -8.95 0.51 -0.42
N ILE A 62 -8.60 1.73 -0.82
CA ILE A 62 -7.31 2.34 -0.50
C ILE A 62 -7.47 3.18 0.78
N LYS A 63 -6.49 3.08 1.67
CA LYS A 63 -6.36 3.91 2.87
C LYS A 63 -5.02 4.64 2.82
N THR A 64 -5.05 5.92 3.19
CA THR A 64 -3.86 6.79 3.13
C THR A 64 -2.78 6.34 4.11
N SER A 65 -3.07 6.33 5.41
CA SER A 65 -2.08 6.14 6.48
C SER A 65 -2.58 5.25 7.62
N THR A 66 -1.67 4.74 8.43
CA THR A 66 -2.01 4.05 9.69
C THR A 66 -2.35 5.00 10.82
N GLY A 67 -1.92 6.27 10.72
CA GLY A 67 -1.94 7.25 11.81
C GLY A 67 -0.81 7.03 12.84
N LYS A 68 0.22 6.24 12.49
CA LYS A 68 1.36 5.94 13.36
C LYS A 68 2.68 6.55 12.87
N SER A 69 2.77 6.97 11.61
CA SER A 69 3.97 7.62 11.08
C SER A 69 4.16 8.99 11.72
N ILE A 70 5.37 9.25 12.20
CA ILE A 70 5.76 10.53 12.80
C ILE A 70 6.40 11.35 11.70
N HIS A 71 5.72 12.43 11.29
CA HIS A 71 6.34 13.42 10.43
C HIS A 71 7.16 14.36 11.31
N LEU A 72 8.47 14.11 11.41
CA LEU A 72 9.41 15.07 11.99
C LEU A 72 9.52 16.22 10.99
N GLN A 73 8.70 17.27 11.17
CA GLN A 73 8.98 18.53 10.49
C GLN A 73 10.29 19.07 11.07
N PRO A 74 11.28 19.41 10.23
CA PRO A 74 12.40 20.22 10.69
C PRO A 74 11.82 21.49 11.31
N LEU A 75 12.24 21.79 12.54
CA LEU A 75 12.03 23.09 13.17
C LEU A 75 12.67 24.19 12.31
#